data_AF-A0A1A2JMQ8-F1
#
_entry.id   AF-A0A1A2JMQ8-F1
#
_cell.length_a   1.000
_cell.length_b   1.000
_cell.length_c   1.000
_cell.angle_alpha   90.00
_cell.angle_beta   90.00
_cell.angle_gamma   90.00
#
_symmetry.space_group_name_H-M   'P 1'
#
loop_
_entity.id
_entity.type
_entity.pdbx_description
1 polymer ?
#
loop_
_entity_poly.entity_id
_entity_poly.type
_entity_poly.pdbx_seq_one_letter_code
_entity_poly.pdbx_strand_id
1 'polypeptide(L)'
;MSFVITEPDAMATAADELQGIGSSLQATNAAVAGPTTGVLPPATDSVSVRVATMLDAHAQQYQALSAQAELFHNQFVETLITAKNAYAQTEATNAAAMQSSTGTDKIALIMGGTGNPSPDLKYMTSIQQAYLAQNYSDYTLVSLRTPEQFWPITGLGSETFGKSVYQGMATLNSAILTQTAAGRACR
;
A
#
# COMPACT_ATOMS: atom_id res chain seq x y z
N MET A 1 -6.18 10.53 -5.56
CA MET A 1 -5.60 9.16 -5.47
C MET A 1 -5.42 8.85 -4.00
N SER A 2 -5.84 7.69 -3.53
CA SER A 2 -5.56 7.22 -2.17
C SER A 2 -4.24 6.47 -2.17
N PHE A 3 -3.30 6.88 -1.31
CA PHE A 3 -2.08 6.13 -1.06
C PHE A 3 -2.38 5.08 0.01
N VAL A 4 -1.88 3.86 -0.20
CA VAL A 4 -1.95 2.78 0.79
C VAL A 4 -0.54 2.63 1.34
N ILE A 5 -0.41 2.70 2.66
CA ILE A 5 0.82 2.43 3.39
C ILE A 5 0.60 1.13 4.15
N THR A 6 1.54 0.20 4.03
CA THR A 6 1.50 -1.10 4.69
C THR A 6 2.80 -1.33 5.45
N GLU A 7 2.73 -2.12 6.53
CA GLU A 7 3.90 -2.52 7.30
C GLU A 7 3.93 -4.07 7.37
N PRO A 8 4.59 -4.73 6.40
CA PRO A 8 4.60 -6.20 6.31
C PRO A 8 5.16 -6.89 7.56
N ASP A 9 6.09 -6.27 8.28
CA ASP A 9 6.68 -6.85 9.52
C ASP A 9 5.69 -6.84 10.70
N ALA A 10 4.90 -5.77 10.84
CA ALA A 10 3.82 -5.71 11.82
C ALA A 10 2.74 -6.75 11.53
N MET A 11 2.39 -6.95 10.24
CA MET A 11 1.44 -8.00 9.83
C MET A 11 1.96 -9.41 10.13
N ALA A 12 3.27 -9.65 9.96
CA ALA A 12 3.89 -10.94 10.29
C ALA A 12 3.82 -11.22 11.80
N THR A 13 4.16 -10.22 12.62
CA THR A 13 4.07 -10.32 14.09
C THR A 13 2.64 -10.63 14.53
N ALA A 14 1.65 -9.93 13.98
CA ALA A 14 0.25 -10.18 14.28
C ALA A 14 -0.19 -11.60 13.87
N ALA A 15 0.28 -12.10 12.72
CA ALA A 15 -0.03 -13.47 12.28
C ALA A 15 0.54 -14.52 13.24
N ASP A 16 1.74 -14.32 13.78
CA ASP A 16 2.36 -15.22 14.76
C ASP A 16 1.61 -15.21 16.10
N GLU A 17 1.22 -14.03 16.59
CA GLU A 17 0.40 -13.90 17.80
C GLU A 17 -0.96 -14.59 17.64
N LEU A 18 -1.62 -14.41 16.50
CA LEU A 18 -2.90 -15.05 16.20
C LEU A 18 -2.77 -16.58 16.12
N GLN A 19 -1.69 -17.11 15.55
CA GLN A 19 -1.41 -18.56 15.59
C GLN A 19 -1.28 -19.04 17.04
N GLY A 20 -0.57 -18.29 17.88
CA GLY A 20 -0.46 -18.56 19.32
C GLY A 20 -1.83 -18.61 20.01
N ILE A 21 -2.68 -17.60 19.78
CA ILE A 21 -4.04 -17.55 20.32
C ILE A 21 -4.87 -18.75 19.86
N GLY A 22 -4.83 -19.08 18.56
CA GLY A 22 -5.55 -20.21 18.00
C GLY A 22 -5.16 -21.53 18.65
N SER A 23 -3.86 -21.76 18.85
CA SER A 23 -3.35 -22.96 19.52
C SER A 23 -3.79 -23.06 20.99
N SER A 24 -3.79 -21.94 21.71
CA SER A 24 -4.23 -21.88 23.11
C SER A 24 -5.73 -22.14 23.25
N LEU A 25 -6.54 -21.57 22.34
CA LEU A 25 -7.98 -21.81 22.29
C LEU A 25 -8.29 -23.28 21.99
N GLN A 26 -7.64 -23.87 20.98
CA GLN A 26 -7.83 -25.27 20.63
C GLN A 26 -7.49 -26.20 21.81
N ALA A 27 -6.35 -25.96 22.47
CA ALA A 27 -5.94 -26.74 23.65
C ALA A 27 -6.94 -26.61 24.80
N THR A 28 -7.44 -25.40 25.04
CA THR A 28 -8.44 -25.13 26.09
C THR A 28 -9.76 -25.82 25.77
N ASN A 29 -10.28 -25.66 24.55
CA ASN A 29 -11.53 -26.26 24.10
C ASN A 29 -11.49 -27.80 24.24
N ALA A 30 -10.39 -28.41 23.84
CA ALA A 30 -10.17 -29.85 23.97
C ALA A 30 -10.12 -30.28 25.45
N ALA A 31 -9.42 -29.53 26.31
CA ALA A 31 -9.30 -29.86 27.73
C ALA A 31 -10.64 -29.76 28.48
N VAL A 32 -11.51 -28.81 28.10
CA VAL A 32 -12.81 -28.60 28.76
C VAL A 32 -13.96 -29.38 28.12
N ALA A 33 -13.77 -29.99 26.95
CA ALA A 33 -14.82 -30.74 26.27
C ALA A 33 -15.42 -31.83 27.18
N GLY A 34 -14.58 -32.74 27.68
CA GLY A 34 -15.00 -33.82 28.58
C GLY A 34 -15.74 -33.34 29.85
N PRO A 35 -15.18 -32.45 30.68
CA PRO A 35 -15.84 -32.02 31.91
C PRO A 35 -17.09 -31.15 31.69
N THR A 36 -17.26 -30.54 30.50
CA THR A 36 -18.46 -29.75 30.18
C THR A 36 -19.55 -30.56 29.49
N THR A 37 -19.20 -31.66 28.80
CA THR A 37 -20.15 -32.62 28.23
C THR A 37 -20.17 -33.89 29.07
N GLY A 38 -21.13 -33.99 29.99
CA GLY A 38 -21.22 -35.10 30.95
C GLY A 38 -21.54 -34.62 32.37
N VAL A 39 -22.19 -33.47 32.49
CA VAL A 39 -22.62 -32.92 33.77
C VAL A 39 -23.66 -33.85 34.37
N LEU A 40 -23.33 -34.47 35.49
CA LEU A 40 -24.27 -35.33 36.21
C LEU A 40 -25.26 -34.47 37.01
N PRO A 41 -26.53 -34.89 37.10
CA PRO A 41 -27.51 -34.17 37.90
C PRO A 41 -27.15 -34.27 39.39
N PRO A 42 -27.22 -33.17 40.15
CA PRO A 42 -26.86 -33.16 41.58
C PRO A 42 -27.83 -33.95 42.47
N ALA A 43 -29.05 -34.19 41.98
CA ALA A 43 -30.07 -35.02 42.62
C ALA A 43 -30.98 -35.69 41.55
N THR A 44 -31.80 -36.65 41.97
CA THR A 44 -32.69 -37.42 41.07
C THR A 44 -34.00 -36.71 40.75
N ASP A 45 -34.22 -35.50 41.27
CA ASP A 45 -35.43 -34.74 40.98
C ASP A 45 -35.45 -34.28 39.51
N SER A 46 -36.66 -34.04 39.00
CA SER A 46 -36.86 -33.71 37.59
C SER A 46 -36.25 -32.37 37.18
N VAL A 47 -36.02 -31.44 38.11
CA VAL A 47 -35.37 -30.16 37.83
C VAL A 47 -33.87 -30.38 37.67
N SER A 48 -33.23 -31.08 38.60
CA SER A 48 -31.79 -31.42 38.53
C SER A 48 -31.43 -32.18 37.25
N VAL A 49 -32.23 -33.17 36.86
CA VAL A 49 -32.02 -33.93 35.61
C VAL A 49 -32.16 -33.02 34.38
N ARG A 50 -33.18 -32.16 34.33
CA ARG A 50 -33.40 -31.24 33.20
C ARG A 50 -32.29 -30.21 33.07
N VAL A 51 -31.80 -29.66 34.17
CA VAL A 51 -30.70 -28.68 34.16
C VAL A 51 -29.41 -29.33 33.67
N ALA A 52 -29.07 -30.53 34.15
CA ALA A 52 -27.92 -31.29 33.66
C ALA A 52 -28.00 -31.55 32.15
N THR A 53 -29.15 -32.00 31.65
CA THR A 53 -29.37 -32.22 30.20
C THR A 53 -29.25 -30.92 29.39
N MET A 54 -29.75 -29.79 29.91
CA MET A 54 -29.63 -28.49 29.25
C MET A 54 -28.16 -28.04 29.15
N LEU A 55 -27.38 -28.22 30.23
CA LEU A 55 -25.96 -27.86 30.25
C LEU A 55 -25.15 -28.72 29.27
N ASP A 56 -25.41 -30.03 29.24
CA ASP A 56 -24.78 -30.94 28.28
C ASP A 56 -25.08 -30.54 26.82
N ALA A 57 -26.35 -30.23 26.52
CA ALA A 57 -26.75 -29.78 25.19
C ALA A 57 -26.07 -28.45 24.81
N HIS A 58 -25.95 -27.52 25.76
CA HIS A 58 -25.26 -26.25 25.55
C HIS A 58 -23.76 -26.45 25.29
N ALA A 59 -23.10 -27.32 26.07
CA ALA A 59 -21.69 -27.64 25.89
C ALA A 59 -21.42 -28.28 24.52
N GLN A 60 -22.29 -29.20 24.06
CA GLN A 60 -22.18 -29.79 22.72
C GLN A 60 -22.32 -28.74 21.61
N GLN A 61 -23.26 -27.80 21.75
CA GLN A 61 -23.41 -26.69 20.81
C GLN A 61 -22.19 -25.76 20.81
N TYR A 62 -21.65 -25.47 21.99
CA TYR A 62 -20.42 -24.69 22.12
C TYR A 62 -19.25 -25.36 21.40
N GLN A 63 -19.03 -26.67 21.59
CA GLN A 63 -17.96 -27.41 20.92
C GLN A 63 -18.13 -27.43 19.39
N ALA A 64 -19.36 -27.53 18.89
CA ALA A 64 -19.63 -27.46 17.46
C ALA A 64 -19.35 -26.06 16.87
N LEU A 65 -19.63 -25.00 17.64
CA LEU A 65 -19.35 -23.62 17.26
C LEU A 65 -17.84 -23.31 17.33
N SER A 66 -17.15 -23.78 18.37
CA SER A 66 -15.71 -23.57 18.52
C SER A 66 -14.92 -24.21 17.40
N ALA A 67 -15.32 -25.40 16.93
CA ALA A 67 -14.72 -26.02 15.75
C ALA A 67 -14.88 -25.18 14.47
N GLN A 68 -16.03 -24.52 14.29
CA GLN A 68 -16.23 -23.60 13.16
C GLN A 68 -15.38 -22.33 13.30
N ALA A 69 -15.28 -21.79 14.52
CA ALA A 69 -14.44 -20.64 14.81
C ALA A 69 -12.95 -20.93 14.56
N GLU A 70 -12.47 -22.14 14.90
CA GLU A 70 -11.11 -22.58 14.60
C GLU A 70 -10.82 -22.61 13.09
N LEU A 71 -11.75 -23.12 12.28
CA LEU A 71 -11.61 -23.10 10.81
C LEU A 71 -11.54 -21.67 10.26
N PHE A 72 -12.42 -20.80 10.72
CA PHE A 72 -12.41 -19.39 10.33
C PHE A 72 -11.11 -18.69 10.73
N HIS A 73 -10.65 -18.92 11.97
CA HIS A 73 -9.41 -18.33 12.50
C HIS A 73 -8.20 -18.75 11.66
N ASN A 74 -8.10 -20.04 11.30
CA ASN A 74 -7.02 -20.53 10.46
C ASN A 74 -7.03 -19.86 9.07
N GLN A 75 -8.20 -19.78 8.43
CA GLN A 75 -8.36 -19.09 7.15
C GLN A 75 -8.00 -17.61 7.23
N PHE A 76 -8.37 -16.94 8.32
CA PHE A 76 -8.04 -15.54 8.56
C PHE A 76 -6.53 -15.32 8.65
N VAL A 77 -5.83 -16.15 9.44
CA VAL A 77 -4.37 -16.11 9.57
C VAL A 77 -3.67 -16.39 8.24
N GLU A 78 -4.09 -17.41 7.50
CA GLU A 78 -3.53 -17.72 6.18
C GLU A 78 -3.70 -16.56 5.19
N THR A 79 -4.88 -15.92 5.22
CA THR A 79 -5.16 -14.74 4.39
C THR A 79 -4.27 -13.56 4.77
N LEU A 80 -4.05 -13.33 6.07
CA LEU A 80 -3.16 -12.27 6.57
C LEU A 80 -1.71 -12.49 6.11
N ILE A 81 -1.21 -13.71 6.22
CA ILE A 81 0.14 -14.08 5.74
C ILE A 81 0.27 -13.85 4.23
N THR A 82 -0.75 -14.26 3.47
CA THR A 82 -0.79 -14.07 2.02
C THR A 82 -0.77 -12.59 1.64
N ALA A 83 -1.59 -11.77 2.30
CA ALA A 83 -1.63 -10.32 2.09
C ALA A 83 -0.27 -9.67 2.41
N LYS A 84 0.32 -10.03 3.55
CA LYS A 84 1.65 -9.56 3.97
C LYS A 84 2.72 -9.85 2.90
N ASN A 85 2.73 -11.05 2.34
CA ASN A 85 3.66 -11.41 1.27
C ASN A 85 3.40 -10.64 -0.03
N ALA A 86 2.14 -10.39 -0.39
CA ALA A 86 1.80 -9.61 -1.56
C ALA A 86 2.28 -8.15 -1.45
N TYR A 87 2.11 -7.51 -0.29
CA TYR A 87 2.62 -6.16 -0.05
C TYR A 87 4.14 -6.11 -0.07
N ALA A 88 4.82 -7.02 0.62
CA ALA A 88 6.28 -7.10 0.61
C ALA A 88 6.86 -7.31 -0.81
N GLN A 89 6.22 -8.17 -1.61
CA GLN A 89 6.62 -8.38 -3.01
C GLN A 89 6.40 -7.12 -3.87
N THR A 90 5.33 -6.37 -3.62
CA THR A 90 5.06 -5.11 -4.31
C THR A 90 6.14 -4.07 -4.00
N GLU A 91 6.51 -3.93 -2.72
CA GLU A 91 7.59 -3.03 -2.30
C GLU A 91 8.93 -3.44 -2.92
N ALA A 92 9.28 -4.73 -2.91
CA ALA A 92 10.49 -5.24 -3.54
C ALA A 92 10.53 -4.99 -5.05
N THR A 93 9.40 -5.18 -5.73
CA THR A 93 9.28 -4.94 -7.19
C THR A 93 9.43 -3.45 -7.50
N ASN A 94 8.80 -2.58 -6.72
CA ASN A 94 8.92 -1.13 -6.87
C ASN A 94 10.35 -0.65 -6.59
N ALA A 95 10.99 -1.18 -5.55
CA ALA A 95 12.39 -0.89 -5.24
C ALA A 95 13.33 -1.36 -6.36
N ALA A 96 13.12 -2.56 -6.92
CA ALA A 96 13.90 -3.07 -8.04
C ALA A 96 13.69 -2.26 -9.34
N ALA A 97 12.46 -1.79 -9.61
CA ALA A 97 12.18 -0.89 -10.72
C ALA A 97 12.89 0.46 -10.54
N MET A 98 12.90 1.02 -9.32
CA MET A 98 13.65 2.23 -9.00
C MET A 98 15.17 2.03 -9.13
N GLN A 99 15.70 0.89 -8.70
CA GLN A 99 17.13 0.56 -8.88
C GLN A 99 17.48 0.34 -10.35
N SER A 100 16.61 -0.31 -11.13
CA SER A 100 16.81 -0.47 -12.58
C SER A 100 16.72 0.86 -13.33
N SER A 101 16.01 1.85 -12.76
CA SER A 101 15.99 3.22 -13.25
C SER A 101 17.27 4.02 -12.95
N THR A 102 18.30 3.44 -12.32
CA THR A 102 19.68 3.97 -12.42
C THR A 102 20.26 3.77 -13.81
N GLY A 103 19.44 3.93 -14.85
CA GLY A 103 19.85 3.90 -16.24
C GLY A 103 21.05 4.80 -16.40
N THR A 104 22.06 4.28 -17.08
CA THR A 104 23.25 5.01 -17.52
C THR A 104 22.88 6.31 -18.24
N ASP A 105 21.67 6.38 -18.79
CA ASP A 105 21.00 7.56 -19.32
C ASP A 105 20.13 8.24 -18.25
N LYS A 106 20.71 9.24 -17.56
CA LYS A 106 19.99 10.15 -16.67
C LYS A 106 19.51 11.36 -17.44
N ILE A 107 18.30 11.84 -17.17
CA ILE A 107 17.74 13.01 -17.85
C ILE A 107 17.22 14.05 -16.86
N ALA A 108 17.40 15.32 -17.22
CA ALA A 108 16.83 16.46 -16.50
C ALA A 108 15.72 17.07 -17.36
N LEU A 109 14.47 17.04 -16.88
CA LEU A 109 13.32 17.63 -17.57
C LEU A 109 13.23 19.11 -17.21
N ILE A 110 13.52 19.99 -18.17
CA ILE A 110 13.59 21.43 -17.93
C ILE A 110 12.27 22.07 -18.36
N MET A 111 11.53 22.62 -17.41
CA MET A 111 10.35 23.45 -17.65
C MET A 111 10.73 24.93 -17.76
N GLY A 112 9.99 25.68 -18.56
CA GLY A 112 10.16 27.13 -18.67
C GLY A 112 9.44 27.87 -17.55
N GLY A 113 9.64 29.18 -17.49
CA GLY A 113 8.78 30.08 -16.71
C GLY A 113 7.76 30.79 -17.60
N THR A 114 6.93 31.64 -16.99
CA THR A 114 5.89 32.43 -17.68
C THR A 114 6.40 33.11 -18.95
N GLY A 115 5.72 32.87 -20.08
CA GLY A 115 6.12 33.41 -21.40
C GLY A 115 7.24 32.64 -22.11
N ASN A 116 7.77 31.56 -21.53
CA ASN A 116 8.77 30.68 -22.13
C ASN A 116 8.21 29.25 -22.28
N PRO A 117 7.17 29.04 -23.12
CA PRO A 117 6.48 27.76 -23.22
C PRO A 117 7.35 26.64 -23.76
N SER A 118 8.43 26.96 -24.47
CA SER A 118 9.45 26.03 -24.92
C SER A 118 10.81 26.61 -24.55
N PRO A 119 11.46 26.13 -23.47
CA PRO A 119 12.76 26.63 -23.03
C PRO A 119 13.77 26.78 -24.17
N ASP A 120 14.23 28.00 -24.40
CA ASP A 120 15.24 28.28 -25.41
C ASP A 120 16.65 27.82 -24.97
N LEU A 121 17.59 27.84 -25.91
CA LEU A 121 18.96 27.37 -25.65
C LEU A 121 19.68 28.21 -24.58
N LYS A 122 19.39 29.51 -24.49
CA LYS A 122 20.00 30.40 -23.49
C LYS A 122 19.54 30.03 -22.08
N TYR A 123 18.24 29.77 -21.92
CA TYR A 123 17.64 29.31 -20.69
C TYR A 123 18.17 27.93 -20.29
N MET A 124 18.26 26.99 -21.21
CA MET A 124 18.83 25.67 -20.91
C MET A 124 20.30 25.76 -20.49
N THR A 125 21.09 26.61 -21.15
CA THR A 125 22.50 26.83 -20.80
C THR A 125 22.66 27.48 -19.42
N SER A 126 21.80 28.42 -19.07
CA SER A 126 21.84 29.04 -17.74
C SER A 126 21.48 28.06 -16.63
N ILE A 127 20.49 27.18 -16.84
CA ILE A 127 20.15 26.10 -15.91
C ILE A 127 21.28 25.09 -15.79
N GLN A 128 21.91 24.71 -16.91
CA GLN A 128 23.08 23.84 -16.89
C GLN A 128 24.18 24.41 -16.00
N GLN A 129 24.55 25.67 -16.22
CA GLN A 129 25.67 26.30 -15.50
C GLN A 129 25.34 26.60 -14.03
N ALA A 130 24.13 27.09 -13.74
CA ALA A 130 23.76 27.51 -12.41
C ALA A 130 23.39 26.36 -11.47
N TYR A 131 22.85 25.25 -12.00
CA TYR A 131 22.26 24.19 -11.17
C TYR A 131 22.79 22.79 -11.46
N LEU A 132 22.93 22.41 -12.74
CA LEU A 132 23.21 21.02 -13.08
C LEU A 132 24.71 20.69 -13.10
N ALA A 133 25.56 21.64 -13.49
CA ALA A 133 27.00 21.42 -13.60
C ALA A 133 27.67 21.03 -12.27
N GLN A 134 27.12 21.45 -11.12
CA GLN A 134 27.71 21.14 -9.82
C GLN A 134 27.30 19.77 -9.27
N ASN A 135 26.04 19.36 -9.46
CA ASN A 135 25.48 18.21 -8.75
C ASN A 135 24.89 17.12 -9.67
N TYR A 136 24.70 17.41 -10.96
CA TYR A 136 23.99 16.58 -11.94
C TYR A 136 24.69 16.62 -13.30
N SER A 137 26.02 16.63 -13.31
CA SER A 137 26.84 16.79 -14.53
C SER A 137 26.68 15.64 -15.53
N ASP A 138 26.15 14.51 -15.09
CA ASP A 138 25.87 13.30 -15.88
C ASP A 138 24.44 13.23 -16.44
N TYR A 139 23.64 14.27 -16.25
CA TYR A 139 22.26 14.35 -16.75
C TYR A 139 22.19 14.97 -18.15
N THR A 140 21.42 14.33 -19.05
CA THR A 140 21.06 14.89 -20.35
C THR A 140 19.83 15.79 -20.23
N LEU A 141 19.94 17.04 -20.67
CA LEU A 141 18.83 17.99 -20.56
C LEU A 141 17.81 17.77 -21.68
N VAL A 142 16.53 17.77 -21.31
CA VAL A 142 15.40 17.70 -22.23
C VAL A 142 14.47 18.87 -21.91
N SER A 143 14.22 19.75 -22.88
CA SER A 143 13.24 20.82 -22.69
C SER A 143 11.83 20.25 -22.74
N LEU A 144 11.00 20.65 -21.78
CA LEU A 144 9.60 20.26 -21.69
C LEU A 144 8.72 21.45 -22.07
N ARG A 145 7.91 21.27 -23.12
CA ARG A 145 6.95 22.29 -23.52
C ARG A 145 5.80 22.34 -22.52
N THR A 146 5.52 23.54 -22.00
CA THR A 146 4.45 23.81 -21.04
C THR A 146 3.69 25.06 -21.48
N PRO A 147 2.42 25.26 -21.07
CA PRO A 147 1.66 26.43 -21.54
C PRO A 147 2.26 27.75 -21.06
N GLU A 148 2.72 27.81 -19.80
CA GLU A 148 3.36 28.97 -19.18
C GLU A 148 2.58 30.29 -19.34
N GLN A 149 1.24 30.20 -19.29
CA GLN A 149 0.33 31.32 -19.49
C GLN A 149 -0.21 31.85 -18.15
N PHE A 150 -0.37 33.17 -18.07
CA PHE A 150 -0.86 33.85 -16.90
C PHE A 150 -1.70 35.07 -17.27
N TRP A 151 -2.92 34.86 -17.76
CA TRP A 151 -3.87 35.94 -17.98
C TRP A 151 -4.20 36.65 -16.65
N PRO A 152 -4.20 38.00 -16.60
CA PRO A 152 -4.10 38.95 -17.72
C PRO A 152 -2.68 39.43 -18.09
N ILE A 153 -1.63 38.92 -17.44
CA ILE A 153 -0.25 39.40 -17.59
C ILE A 153 0.36 39.00 -18.94
N THR A 154 0.06 37.80 -19.45
CA THR A 154 0.64 37.27 -20.70
C THR A 154 -0.11 37.70 -21.98
N GLY A 155 -1.09 38.61 -21.87
CA GLY A 155 -1.84 39.16 -23.00
C GLY A 155 -3.29 38.66 -23.11
N LEU A 156 -4.10 39.40 -23.88
CA LEU A 156 -5.50 39.06 -24.15
C LEU A 156 -5.62 37.70 -24.86
N GLY A 157 -6.46 36.82 -24.34
CA GLY A 157 -6.68 35.47 -24.89
C GLY A 157 -5.76 34.38 -24.33
N SER A 158 -4.84 34.71 -23.41
CA SER A 158 -4.06 33.71 -22.68
C SER A 158 -4.88 32.96 -21.62
N GLU A 159 -4.43 31.77 -21.22
CA GLU A 159 -5.07 30.97 -20.19
C GLU A 159 -4.89 31.58 -18.79
N THR A 160 -5.82 31.26 -17.89
CA THR A 160 -5.65 31.57 -16.47
C THR A 160 -4.52 30.73 -15.88
N PHE A 161 -3.88 31.25 -14.83
CA PHE A 161 -2.82 30.55 -14.09
C PHE A 161 -3.22 29.11 -13.74
N GLY A 162 -4.41 28.91 -13.18
CA GLY A 162 -4.88 27.58 -12.77
C GLY A 162 -4.97 26.58 -13.93
N LYS A 163 -5.41 27.04 -15.12
CA LYS A 163 -5.52 26.18 -16.31
C LYS A 163 -4.14 25.85 -16.88
N SER A 164 -3.23 26.83 -16.89
CA SER A 164 -1.84 26.64 -17.30
C SER A 164 -1.11 25.64 -16.39
N VAL A 165 -1.26 25.77 -15.05
CA VAL A 165 -0.67 24.84 -14.08
C VAL A 165 -1.23 23.43 -14.23
N TYR A 166 -2.54 23.28 -14.36
CA TYR A 166 -3.18 21.97 -14.54
C TYR A 166 -2.64 21.24 -15.77
N GLN A 167 -2.55 21.94 -16.90
CA GLN A 167 -1.98 21.37 -18.13
C GLN A 167 -0.47 21.09 -17.99
N GLY A 168 0.29 22.01 -17.38
CA GLY A 168 1.72 21.83 -17.14
C GLY A 168 2.02 20.59 -16.29
N MET A 169 1.24 20.36 -15.22
CA MET A 169 1.36 19.15 -14.40
C MET A 169 1.04 17.87 -15.19
N ALA A 170 0.01 17.90 -16.04
CA ALA A 170 -0.32 16.75 -16.88
C ALA A 170 0.80 16.45 -17.90
N THR A 171 1.41 17.50 -18.48
CA THR A 171 2.55 17.38 -19.39
C THR A 171 3.79 16.83 -18.68
N LEU A 172 4.13 17.35 -17.49
CA LEU A 172 5.23 16.84 -16.67
C LEU A 172 5.05 15.37 -16.31
N ASN A 173 3.86 14.99 -15.83
CA ASN A 173 3.57 13.60 -15.48
C ASN A 173 3.72 12.67 -16.69
N SER A 174 3.22 13.08 -17.85
CA SER A 174 3.35 12.31 -19.10
C SER A 174 4.82 12.15 -19.52
N ALA A 175 5.65 13.19 -19.35
CA ALA A 175 7.07 13.13 -19.65
C ALA A 175 7.83 12.20 -18.69
N ILE A 176 7.57 12.30 -17.37
CA ILE A 176 8.17 11.41 -16.36
C ILE A 176 7.83 9.94 -16.68
N LEU A 177 6.56 9.64 -16.95
CA LEU A 177 6.12 8.28 -17.26
C LEU A 177 6.77 7.75 -18.55
N THR A 178 6.89 8.60 -19.59
CA THR A 178 7.55 8.23 -20.85
C THR A 178 9.00 7.82 -20.64
N GLN A 179 9.72 8.56 -19.80
CA GLN A 179 11.15 8.38 -19.59
C GLN A 179 11.42 7.24 -18.60
N THR A 180 10.55 7.09 -17.59
CA THR A 180 10.54 5.92 -16.71
C THR A 180 10.27 4.64 -17.49
N ALA A 181 9.32 4.65 -18.43
CA ALA A 181 9.05 3.51 -19.32
C ALA A 181 10.23 3.20 -20.26
N ALA A 182 11.05 4.20 -20.59
CA ALA A 182 12.30 4.03 -21.33
C ALA A 182 13.49 3.59 -20.45
N GLY A 183 13.27 3.33 -19.15
CA GLY A 183 14.31 2.91 -18.21
C GLY A 183 15.29 4.01 -17.79
N ARG A 184 14.93 5.28 -18.01
CA ARG A 184 15.78 6.44 -17.70
C ARG A 184 15.46 7.01 -16.32
N ALA A 185 16.50 7.49 -15.63
CA ALA A 185 16.33 8.21 -14.37
C ALA A 185 15.92 9.66 -14.65
N CYS A 186 14.77 10.10 -14.15
CA CYS A 186 14.33 11.49 -14.26
C CYS A 186 14.71 12.32 -13.03
N ARG A 187 15.01 13.59 -13.26
CA ARG A 187 15.17 14.60 -12.22
C ARG A 187 14.64 15.96 -12.68
#